data_AF-A0A924DWL2-F1
#
_entry.id   AF-A0A924DWL2-F1
#
_cell.length_a   1.000
_cell.length_b   1.000
_cell.length_c   1.000
_cell.angle_alpha   90.00
_cell.angle_beta   90.00
_cell.angle_gamma   90.00
#
_symmetry.space_group_name_H-M   'P 1'
#
loop_
_entity.id
_entity.type
_entity.pdbx_description
1 polymer ?
#
loop_
_entity_poly.entity_id
_entity_poly.type
_entity_poly.pdbx_seq_one_letter_code
_entity_poly.pdbx_strand_id
1 'polypeptide(L)'
;MPKLPPGPRSSVLQSFRYVRDAYGFYRDLQARYGDPFTVPTLNGTLVVTGHPEGIKQIFGSPAETFAEWRVGVIEPFLGPGSVFLQAGAVHAARRRLMMPMFHGERLHAYGQLFREVALRQAARLPQGEMASMGGLAEGVTLEAIGRTLVC
;
A
#
# COMPACT_ATOMS: atom_id res chain seq x y z
N MET A 1 -3.68 32.70 2.89
CA MET A 1 -3.27 31.28 2.79
C MET A 1 -4.36 30.44 3.43
N PRO A 2 -4.86 29.38 2.77
CA PRO A 2 -5.85 28.51 3.40
C PRO A 2 -5.25 27.90 4.68
N LYS A 3 -6.01 27.97 5.78
CA LYS A 3 -5.58 27.49 7.09
C LYS A 3 -5.69 25.96 7.09
N LEU A 4 -4.57 25.28 7.32
CA LEU A 4 -4.56 23.83 7.45
C LEU A 4 -5.31 23.38 8.72
N PRO A 5 -5.87 22.15 8.73
CA PRO A 5 -6.43 21.55 9.93
C PRO A 5 -5.44 21.53 11.11
N PRO A 6 -5.93 21.38 12.36
CA PRO A 6 -5.07 21.30 13.52
C PRO A 6 -4.18 20.04 13.47
N GLY A 7 -3.01 20.13 14.10
CA GLY A 7 -2.04 19.04 14.13
C GLY A 7 -0.92 19.26 15.15
N PRO A 8 -0.13 18.23 15.46
CA PRO A 8 1.05 18.37 16.30
C PRO A 8 2.11 19.24 15.60
N ARG A 9 3.05 19.79 16.38
CA ARG A 9 4.07 20.73 15.87
C ARG A 9 5.41 20.10 15.50
N SER A 10 5.80 19.00 16.14
CA SER A 10 7.13 18.39 15.96
C SER A 10 7.10 17.28 14.91
N SER A 11 7.86 17.46 13.82
CA SER A 11 8.03 16.48 12.75
C SER A 11 8.87 15.27 13.20
N VAL A 12 10.00 15.49 13.87
CA VAL A 12 10.90 14.42 14.34
C VAL A 12 10.17 13.47 15.30
N LEU A 13 9.47 14.02 16.29
CA LEU A 13 8.71 13.21 17.24
C LEU A 13 7.59 12.42 16.55
N GLN A 14 6.87 13.05 15.61
CA GLN A 14 5.80 12.38 14.87
C GLN A 14 6.36 11.26 13.99
N SER A 15 7.48 11.49 13.30
CA SER A 15 8.15 10.45 12.50
C SER A 15 8.60 9.27 13.37
N PHE A 16 9.17 9.51 14.55
CA PHE A 16 9.53 8.44 15.48
C PHE A 16 8.31 7.66 15.98
N ARG A 17 7.23 8.35 16.38
CA ARG A 17 5.99 7.71 16.83
C ARG A 17 5.38 6.85 15.72
N TYR A 18 5.38 7.34 14.48
CA TYR A 18 4.91 6.59 13.31
C TYR A 18 5.71 5.30 13.08
N VAL A 19 7.05 5.38 13.13
CA VAL A 19 7.91 4.19 12.94
C VAL A 19 7.68 3.14 14.03
N ARG A 20 7.43 3.57 15.27
CA ARG A 20 7.21 2.66 16.40
C ARG A 20 5.84 1.97 16.34
N ASP A 21 4.78 2.71 16.04
CA ASP A 21 3.41 2.19 15.98
C ASP A 21 2.57 3.09 15.07
N ALA A 22 2.52 2.76 13.77
CA ALA A 22 1.81 3.56 12.78
C ALA A 22 0.31 3.62 13.04
N TYR A 23 -0.30 2.51 13.48
CA TYR A 23 -1.74 2.44 13.73
C TYR A 23 -2.13 3.24 14.98
N GLY A 24 -1.44 3.00 16.10
CA GLY A 24 -1.67 3.77 17.32
C GLY A 24 -1.40 5.26 17.12
N PHE A 25 -0.35 5.60 16.37
CA PHE A 25 -0.04 6.98 16.01
C PHE A 25 -1.21 7.72 15.35
N TYR A 26 -1.78 7.17 14.26
CA TYR A 26 -2.88 7.84 13.58
C TYR A 26 -4.16 7.86 14.43
N ARG A 27 -4.45 6.78 15.15
CA ARG A 27 -5.60 6.72 16.08
C ARG A 27 -5.51 7.81 17.16
N ASP A 28 -4.36 7.96 17.78
CA ASP A 28 -4.14 8.96 18.84
C ASP A 28 -4.26 10.40 18.30
N LEU A 29 -3.78 10.64 17.08
CA LEU A 29 -3.90 11.95 16.43
C LEU A 29 -5.34 12.27 16.06
N GLN A 30 -6.08 11.30 15.51
CA GLN A 30 -7.50 11.46 15.21
C GLN A 30 -8.30 11.74 16.49
N ALA A 31 -8.05 11.00 17.57
CA ALA A 31 -8.72 11.21 18.85
C ALA A 31 -8.44 12.60 19.45
N ARG A 32 -7.25 13.17 19.20
CA ARG A 32 -6.85 14.48 19.75
C ARG A 32 -7.24 15.67 18.87
N TYR A 33 -7.14 15.54 17.55
CA TYR A 33 -7.29 16.67 16.61
C TYR A 33 -8.53 16.56 15.72
N GLY A 34 -9.25 15.43 15.77
CA GLY A 34 -10.39 15.16 14.91
C GLY A 34 -9.98 14.72 13.51
N ASP A 35 -10.91 14.82 12.57
CA ASP A 35 -10.73 14.49 11.15
C ASP A 35 -11.33 15.64 10.32
N PRO A 36 -10.56 16.28 9.40
CA PRO A 36 -9.16 16.01 9.08
C PRO A 36 -8.18 16.59 10.10
N PHE A 37 -6.94 16.08 10.09
CA PHE A 37 -5.83 16.62 10.88
C PHE A 37 -4.55 16.73 10.05
N THR A 38 -3.64 17.57 10.52
CA THR A 38 -2.34 17.80 9.87
C THR A 38 -1.22 17.06 10.60
N VAL A 39 -0.27 16.49 9.85
CA VAL A 39 0.91 15.80 10.39
C VAL A 39 2.17 16.38 9.74
N PRO A 40 3.03 17.08 10.50
CA PRO A 40 4.34 17.45 9.99
C PRO A 40 5.23 16.20 9.92
N THR A 41 5.90 16.00 8.79
CA THR A 41 6.89 14.92 8.59
C THR A 41 8.22 15.50 8.15
N LEU A 42 9.29 14.71 8.20
CA LEU A 42 10.60 15.12 7.68
C LEU A 42 10.59 15.45 6.18
N ASN A 43 9.64 14.90 5.43
CA ASN A 43 9.53 15.07 3.99
C ASN A 43 8.43 16.05 3.58
N GLY A 44 7.89 16.82 4.53
CA GLY A 44 6.83 17.80 4.31
C GLY A 44 5.59 17.52 5.14
N THR A 45 4.54 18.31 4.93
CA THR A 45 3.33 18.28 5.74
C THR A 45 2.25 17.45 5.07
N LEU A 46 1.65 16.52 5.82
CA LEU A 46 0.53 15.69 5.38
C LEU A 46 -0.79 16.21 5.98
N VAL A 47 -1.85 16.17 5.19
CA VAL A 47 -3.22 16.27 5.70
C VAL A 47 -3.84 14.89 5.60
N VAL A 48 -4.35 14.38 6.72
CA VAL A 48 -4.90 13.04 6.83
C VAL A 48 -6.40 13.15 7.09
N THR A 49 -7.17 12.38 6.33
CA THR A 49 -8.62 12.29 6.51
C THR A 49 -9.11 10.86 6.29
N GLY A 50 -10.04 10.44 7.15
CA GLY A 50 -10.88 9.25 6.96
C GLY A 50 -12.35 9.62 6.72
N HIS A 51 -12.67 10.90 6.61
CA HIS A 51 -14.04 11.38 6.45
C HIS A 51 -14.57 11.02 5.06
N PRO A 52 -15.79 10.48 4.91
CA PRO A 52 -16.34 10.06 3.62
C PRO A 52 -16.27 11.16 2.55
N GLU A 53 -16.57 12.40 2.89
CA GLU A 53 -16.48 13.56 1.99
C GLU A 53 -15.04 13.86 1.54
N GLY A 54 -14.07 13.76 2.45
CA GLY A 54 -12.65 13.92 2.11
C GLY A 54 -12.17 12.80 1.18
N ILE A 55 -12.57 11.56 1.45
CA ILE A 55 -12.30 10.40 0.59
C ILE A 55 -12.92 10.62 -0.80
N LYS A 56 -14.20 11.01 -0.88
CA LYS A 56 -14.86 11.32 -2.16
C LYS A 56 -14.13 12.41 -2.92
N GLN A 57 -13.68 13.46 -2.24
CA GLN A 57 -12.94 14.54 -2.87
C GLN A 57 -11.58 14.06 -3.42
N ILE A 58 -10.83 13.27 -2.65
CA ILE A 58 -9.52 12.75 -3.07
C ILE A 58 -9.68 11.82 -4.29
N PHE A 59 -10.55 10.81 -4.20
CA PHE A 59 -10.73 9.82 -5.26
C PHE A 59 -11.56 10.31 -6.45
N GLY A 60 -12.34 11.38 -6.28
CA GLY A 60 -13.13 12.00 -7.35
C GLY A 60 -12.42 13.12 -8.09
N SER A 61 -11.26 13.59 -7.61
CA SER A 61 -10.50 14.64 -8.28
C SER A 61 -9.73 14.10 -9.49
N PRO A 62 -9.50 14.91 -10.54
CA PRO A 62 -8.65 14.51 -11.67
C PRO A 62 -7.26 14.09 -11.20
N ALA A 63 -6.68 13.06 -11.81
CA ALA A 63 -5.40 12.50 -11.38
C ALA A 63 -4.25 13.54 -11.42
N GLU A 64 -4.35 14.49 -12.34
CA GLU A 64 -3.39 15.60 -12.54
C GLU A 64 -3.38 16.58 -11.35
N THR A 65 -4.40 16.53 -10.48
CA THR A 65 -4.46 17.31 -9.23
C THR A 65 -3.39 16.86 -8.24
N PHE A 66 -2.93 15.60 -8.36
CA PHE A 66 -1.98 15.00 -7.44
C PHE A 66 -0.64 14.75 -8.13
N ALA A 67 0.42 14.96 -7.38
CA ALA A 67 1.77 14.56 -7.76
C ALA A 67 2.23 13.39 -6.89
N GLU A 68 3.20 12.66 -7.40
CA GLU A 68 3.80 11.52 -6.71
C GLU A 68 4.47 11.97 -5.41
N TRP A 69 4.12 11.33 -4.29
CA TRP A 69 4.73 11.59 -3.00
C TRP A 69 5.85 10.58 -2.73
N ARG A 70 7.05 11.06 -2.35
CA ARG A 70 8.22 10.25 -1.93
C ARG A 70 8.89 9.38 -3.02
N VAL A 71 8.85 9.81 -4.28
CA VAL A 71 9.53 9.14 -5.41
C VAL A 71 10.97 8.74 -5.07
N GLY A 72 11.78 9.68 -4.56
CA GLY A 72 13.21 9.45 -4.28
C GLY A 72 13.54 8.45 -3.16
N VAL A 73 12.56 8.02 -2.35
CA VAL A 73 12.78 6.97 -1.34
C VAL A 73 12.59 5.58 -1.93
N ILE A 74 11.72 5.45 -2.93
CA ILE A 74 11.30 4.16 -3.49
C ILE A 74 12.07 3.83 -4.77
N GLU A 75 12.50 4.85 -5.51
CA GLU A 75 13.23 4.72 -6.77
C GLU A 75 14.40 3.72 -6.75
N PRO A 76 15.29 3.69 -5.74
CA PRO A 76 16.42 2.75 -5.73
C PRO A 76 16.02 1.28 -5.73
N PHE A 77 14.81 0.95 -5.26
CA PHE A 77 14.31 -0.43 -5.17
C PHE A 77 13.55 -0.84 -6.43
N LEU A 78 12.86 0.08 -7.08
CA LEU A 78 11.98 -0.22 -8.22
C LEU A 78 12.59 0.16 -9.58
N GLY A 79 13.63 1.00 -9.58
CA GLY A 79 14.22 1.59 -10.78
C GLY A 79 13.41 2.76 -11.34
N PRO A 80 14.06 3.69 -12.08
CA PRO A 80 13.43 4.91 -12.61
C PRO A 80 12.33 4.63 -13.64
N GLY A 81 12.34 3.43 -14.23
CA GLY A 81 11.33 2.95 -15.15
C GLY A 81 10.15 2.24 -14.48
N SER A 82 9.95 2.34 -13.17
CA SER A 82 8.81 1.71 -12.50
C SER A 82 7.50 2.45 -12.77
N VAL A 83 6.40 1.71 -12.96
CA VAL A 83 5.05 2.29 -13.08
C VAL A 83 4.67 3.10 -11.84
N PHE A 84 5.18 2.74 -10.66
CA PHE A 84 4.91 3.45 -9.40
C PHE A 84 5.50 4.86 -9.33
N LEU A 85 6.45 5.21 -10.22
CA LEU A 85 7.15 6.50 -10.25
C LEU A 85 6.72 7.33 -11.47
N GLN A 86 5.52 7.09 -11.99
CA GLN A 86 5.00 7.77 -13.15
C GLN A 86 3.62 8.33 -12.87
N ALA A 87 3.31 9.45 -13.53
CA ALA A 87 2.01 10.10 -13.47
C ALA A 87 1.38 10.27 -14.87
N GLY A 88 0.10 10.63 -14.87
CA GLY A 88 -0.66 11.02 -16.05
C GLY A 88 -0.69 9.96 -17.16
N ALA A 89 -0.54 10.42 -18.41
CA ALA A 89 -0.68 9.58 -19.60
C ALA A 89 0.34 8.43 -19.65
N VAL A 90 1.58 8.65 -19.18
CA VAL A 90 2.63 7.61 -19.20
C VAL A 90 2.25 6.49 -18.23
N HIS A 91 1.84 6.85 -17.01
CA HIS A 91 1.33 5.88 -16.03
C HIS A 91 0.13 5.10 -16.57
N ALA A 92 -0.84 5.79 -17.19
CA ALA A 92 -2.03 5.17 -17.76
C ALA A 92 -1.69 4.17 -18.88
N ALA A 93 -0.78 4.54 -19.79
CA ALA A 93 -0.33 3.68 -20.88
C ALA A 93 0.36 2.41 -20.35
N ARG A 94 1.26 2.53 -19.37
CA ARG A 94 1.94 1.36 -18.80
C ARG A 94 1.02 0.47 -17.99
N ARG A 95 0.12 1.06 -17.19
CA ARG A 95 -0.91 0.29 -16.48
C ARG A 95 -1.76 -0.50 -17.46
N ARG A 96 -2.16 0.09 -18.59
CA ARG A 96 -2.95 -0.59 -19.64
C ARG A 96 -2.23 -1.82 -20.21
N LEU A 97 -0.91 -1.76 -20.39
CA LEU A 97 -0.11 -2.92 -20.81
C LEU A 97 -0.08 -4.04 -19.76
N MET A 98 -0.15 -3.68 -18.48
CA MET A 98 -0.17 -4.64 -17.37
C MET A 98 -1.58 -5.17 -17.05
N MET A 99 -2.66 -4.46 -17.37
CA MET A 99 -4.00 -4.93 -17.01
C MET A 99 -4.32 -6.36 -17.51
N PRO A 100 -3.96 -6.81 -18.73
CA PRO A 100 -4.31 -8.14 -19.22
C PRO A 100 -3.84 -9.31 -18.34
N MET A 101 -2.72 -9.18 -17.59
CA MET A 101 -2.30 -10.23 -16.65
C MET A 101 -3.25 -10.38 -15.45
N PHE A 102 -4.08 -9.38 -15.16
CA PHE A 102 -4.99 -9.37 -14.01
C PHE A 102 -6.48 -9.58 -14.39
N HIS A 103 -6.80 -10.12 -15.57
CA HIS A 103 -8.20 -10.31 -16.00
C HIS A 103 -8.51 -11.74 -16.48
N GLY A 104 -9.79 -12.09 -16.37
CA GLY A 104 -10.39 -13.25 -17.01
C GLY A 104 -9.70 -14.57 -16.65
N GLU A 105 -9.35 -15.32 -17.69
CA GLU A 105 -8.78 -16.68 -17.55
C GLU A 105 -7.45 -16.72 -16.80
N ARG A 106 -6.61 -15.67 -16.90
CA ARG A 106 -5.33 -15.63 -16.19
C ARG A 106 -5.51 -15.55 -14.68
N LEU A 107 -6.45 -14.74 -14.21
CA LEU A 107 -6.74 -14.63 -12.78
C LEU A 107 -7.30 -15.95 -12.23
N HIS A 108 -8.12 -16.65 -13.01
CA HIS A 108 -8.61 -17.98 -12.65
C HIS A 108 -7.46 -19.00 -12.56
N ALA A 109 -6.55 -19.01 -13.55
CA ALA A 109 -5.37 -19.87 -13.53
C ALA A 109 -4.47 -19.59 -12.32
N TYR A 110 -4.24 -18.32 -11.96
CA TYR A 110 -3.53 -17.94 -10.75
C TYR A 110 -4.25 -18.48 -9.49
N GLY A 111 -5.58 -18.33 -9.41
CA GLY A 111 -6.35 -18.89 -8.30
C GLY A 111 -6.16 -20.41 -8.13
N GLN A 112 -6.12 -21.17 -9.22
CA GLN A 112 -5.87 -22.61 -9.16
C GLN A 112 -4.45 -22.93 -8.68
N LEU A 113 -3.45 -22.17 -9.14
CA LEU A 113 -2.07 -22.33 -8.67
C LEU A 113 -1.95 -22.01 -7.16
N PHE A 114 -2.54 -20.91 -6.71
CA PHE A 114 -2.56 -20.54 -5.29
C PHE A 114 -3.20 -21.64 -4.45
N ARG A 115 -4.33 -22.21 -4.92
CA ARG A 115 -4.99 -23.34 -4.25
C ARG A 115 -4.09 -24.57 -4.20
N GLU A 116 -3.45 -24.94 -5.30
CA GLU A 116 -2.55 -26.09 -5.37
C GLU A 116 -1.37 -25.94 -4.39
N VAL A 117 -0.71 -24.78 -4.41
CA VAL A 117 0.41 -24.47 -3.51
C VAL A 117 -0.06 -24.51 -2.05
N ALA A 118 -1.20 -23.90 -1.74
CA ALA A 118 -1.77 -23.89 -0.39
C ALA A 118 -2.05 -25.30 0.13
N LEU A 119 -2.72 -26.15 -0.67
CA LEU A 119 -3.00 -27.54 -0.28
C LEU A 119 -1.72 -28.35 -0.07
N ARG A 120 -0.73 -28.19 -0.95
CA ARG A 120 0.55 -28.88 -0.86
C ARG A 120 1.37 -28.44 0.35
N GLN A 121 1.39 -27.16 0.69
CA GLN A 121 2.07 -26.66 1.88
C GLN A 121 1.33 -27.06 3.17
N ALA A 122 0.00 -26.96 3.18
CA ALA A 122 -0.81 -27.38 4.32
C ALA A 122 -0.66 -28.88 4.63
N ALA A 123 -0.55 -29.73 3.60
CA ALA A 123 -0.34 -31.17 3.78
C ALA A 123 0.99 -31.54 4.46
N ARG A 124 1.95 -30.60 4.55
CA ARG A 124 3.24 -30.79 5.24
C ARG A 124 3.20 -30.35 6.70
N LEU A 125 2.10 -29.76 7.15
CA LEU A 125 1.96 -29.32 8.53
C LEU A 125 1.81 -30.53 9.45
N PRO A 126 2.53 -30.57 10.59
CA PRO A 126 2.38 -31.64 11.56
C PRO A 126 0.97 -31.65 12.16
N GLN A 127 0.38 -32.83 12.22
CA GLN A 127 -0.97 -33.00 12.75
C GLN A 127 -0.96 -32.87 14.28
N GLY A 128 -1.90 -32.08 14.81
CA GLY A 128 -2.04 -31.87 16.26
C GLY A 128 -1.11 -30.79 16.84
N GLU A 129 -0.32 -30.13 16.00
CA GLU A 129 0.56 -29.03 16.41
C GLU A 129 0.02 -27.67 15.95
N MET A 130 0.40 -26.62 16.68
CA MET A 130 0.09 -25.24 16.27
C MET A 130 1.02 -24.81 15.13
N ALA A 131 0.43 -24.27 14.06
CA ALA A 131 1.16 -23.71 12.93
C ALA A 131 0.88 -22.21 12.76
N SER A 132 1.87 -21.47 12.23
CA SER A 132 1.70 -20.06 11.89
C SER A 132 0.92 -19.90 10.59
N MET A 133 -0.31 -19.37 10.68
CA MET A 133 -1.10 -19.02 9.50
C MET A 133 -0.45 -17.93 8.66
N GLY A 134 0.25 -16.98 9.30
CA GLY A 134 1.00 -15.94 8.60
C GLY A 134 2.15 -16.51 7.77
N GLY A 135 2.93 -17.42 8.38
CA GLY A 135 4.04 -18.09 7.69
C GLY A 135 3.57 -18.97 6.53
N LEU A 136 2.45 -19.68 6.71
CA LEU A 136 1.82 -20.46 5.64
C LEU A 136 1.37 -19.54 4.49
N ALA A 137 0.65 -18.46 4.80
CA ALA A 137 0.15 -17.53 3.78
C ALA A 137 1.30 -16.86 3.01
N GLU A 138 2.38 -16.48 3.70
CA GLU A 138 3.60 -15.93 3.09
C GLU A 138 4.27 -16.94 2.16
N GLY A 139 4.49 -18.17 2.63
CA GLY A 139 5.09 -19.25 1.83
C GLY A 139 4.28 -19.58 0.58
N VAL A 140 2.95 -19.61 0.69
CA VAL A 140 2.06 -19.82 -0.46
C VAL A 140 2.18 -18.67 -1.45
N THR A 141 2.14 -17.44 -0.96
CA THR A 141 2.15 -16.23 -1.79
C THR A 141 3.46 -16.09 -2.55
N LEU A 142 4.61 -16.24 -1.87
CA LEU A 142 5.93 -16.14 -2.50
C LEU A 142 6.12 -17.20 -3.58
N GLU A 143 5.73 -18.45 -3.31
CA GLU A 143 5.86 -19.53 -4.29
C GLU A 143 4.94 -19.31 -5.51
N ALA A 144 3.67 -18.95 -5.27
CA ALA A 144 2.72 -18.72 -6.35
C ALA A 144 3.11 -17.51 -7.23
N ILE A 145 3.59 -16.42 -6.62
CA ILE A 145 4.07 -15.25 -7.36
C ILE A 145 5.34 -15.60 -8.15
N GLY A 146 6.30 -16.29 -7.53
CA GLY A 146 7.53 -16.70 -8.21
C GLY A 146 7.25 -17.52 -9.46
N ARG A 147 6.29 -18.46 -9.40
CA ARG A 147 5.88 -19.30 -10.53
C ARG A 147 5.08 -18.59 -11.62
N THR A 148 4.52 -17.42 -11.34
CA THR A 148 3.63 -16.70 -12.29
C THR A 148 4.29 -15.51 -12.96
N LEU A 149 5.22 -14.83 -12.27
CA LEU A 149 5.83 -13.59 -12.74
C LEU A 149 7.31 -13.72 -13.10
N VAL A 150 7.98 -14.79 -12.68
CA VAL A 150 9.41 -15.02 -12.92
C VAL A 150 9.55 -16.29 -13.76
N CYS A 151 9.41 -16.15 -15.08
CA CYS A 151 9.81 -17.16 -16.05
C CYS A 151 11.21 -16.85 -16.56
#